data_AF-A0A6D2G2B4-F1
#
_entry.id   AF-A0A6D2G2B4-F1
#
_cell.length_a   1.000
_cell.length_b   1.000
_cell.length_c   1.000
_cell.angle_alpha   90.00
_cell.angle_beta   90.00
_cell.angle_gamma   90.00
#
_symmetry.space_group_name_H-M   'P 1'
#
loop_
_entity.id
_entity.type
_entity.pdbx_description
1 polymer ?
#
loop_
_entity_poly.entity_id
_entity_poly.type
_entity_poly.pdbx_seq_one_letter_code
_entity_poly.pdbx_strand_id
1 'polypeptide(L)'
;MISRPLLQLALDHTNLQTAQRDVALLRDHVDIVEAGTILCLTEGLGAVKALRDQCPNKIIVADWKVADAGEPLAQQAFGAGADWMTIICAAPLATVEKGHAVAQSCGGEIQIELFGNWTLDDARNWYRIGVRQAIYHRGTRRAGQRAAVERGGSGAHEGAVGYRPGTVDYRRYYACRSAVIQRHPRESVYRRTRTGGGVLSGAGRRRIPRAN
;
A
#
# COMPACT_ATOMS: atom_id res chain seq x y z
N MET A 1 10.86 -23.93 2.80
CA MET A 1 10.00 -23.50 3.92
C MET A 1 9.35 -22.19 3.51
N ILE A 2 8.01 -22.11 3.44
CA ILE A 2 7.32 -20.86 3.07
C ILE A 2 7.37 -19.94 4.29
N SER A 3 8.03 -18.79 4.17
CA SER A 3 8.08 -17.77 5.22
C SER A 3 6.69 -17.16 5.43
N ARG A 4 6.29 -16.95 6.70
CA ARG A 4 5.03 -16.28 7.02
C ARG A 4 4.97 -14.88 6.39
N PRO A 5 3.79 -14.40 5.99
CA PRO A 5 3.65 -13.01 5.57
C PRO A 5 4.05 -12.04 6.69
N LEU A 6 4.68 -10.92 6.32
CA LEU A 6 5.00 -9.81 7.22
C LEU A 6 3.78 -8.91 7.44
N LEU A 7 3.65 -8.35 8.62
CA LEU A 7 2.61 -7.38 8.98
C LEU A 7 3.16 -5.95 8.92
N GLN A 8 2.51 -5.09 8.14
CA GLN A 8 2.91 -3.70 7.94
C GLN A 8 1.88 -2.71 8.53
N LEU A 9 2.38 -1.72 9.26
CA LEU A 9 1.64 -0.55 9.74
C LEU A 9 1.83 0.64 8.80
N ALA A 10 0.77 1.03 8.09
CA ALA A 10 0.77 2.23 7.26
C ALA A 10 0.24 3.45 8.03
N LEU A 11 1.05 4.51 8.10
CA LEU A 11 0.77 5.73 8.84
C LEU A 11 0.36 6.86 7.88
N ASP A 12 -0.94 6.98 7.63
CA ASP A 12 -1.55 7.98 6.75
C ASP A 12 -2.11 9.19 7.54
N HIS A 13 -1.36 9.66 8.56
CA HIS A 13 -1.75 10.81 9.38
C HIS A 13 -1.32 12.13 8.74
N THR A 14 -2.00 13.22 9.09
CA THR A 14 -1.64 14.60 8.67
C THR A 14 -0.77 15.32 9.70
N ASN A 15 -0.21 14.62 10.69
CA ASN A 15 0.78 15.18 11.61
C ASN A 15 1.66 14.07 12.22
N LEU A 16 2.92 14.39 12.49
CA LEU A 16 3.91 13.45 12.99
C LEU A 16 3.60 12.94 14.39
N GLN A 17 3.07 13.78 15.28
CA GLN A 17 2.86 13.41 16.69
C GLN A 17 1.83 12.28 16.82
N THR A 18 0.78 12.29 16.00
CA THR A 18 -0.22 11.20 15.98
C THR A 18 0.39 9.92 15.43
N ALA A 19 1.19 10.00 14.37
CA ALA A 19 1.87 8.83 13.80
C ALA A 19 2.83 8.18 14.83
N GLN A 20 3.63 8.97 15.55
CA GLN A 20 4.55 8.47 16.57
C GLN A 20 3.83 7.81 17.76
N ARG A 21 2.62 8.27 18.11
CA ARG A 21 1.80 7.63 19.15
C ARG A 21 1.35 6.24 18.71
N ASP A 22 0.86 6.10 17.48
CA ASP A 22 0.44 4.80 16.95
C ASP A 22 1.63 3.84 16.84
N VAL A 23 2.80 4.33 16.42
CA VAL A 23 4.04 3.53 16.40
C VAL A 23 4.43 3.07 17.80
N ALA A 24 4.37 3.94 18.81
CA ALA A 24 4.71 3.57 20.19
C ALA A 24 3.83 2.44 20.73
N LEU A 25 2.56 2.40 20.32
CA LEU A 25 1.59 1.38 20.73
C LEU A 25 1.72 0.07 19.93
N LEU A 26 2.10 0.14 18.65
CA LEU A 26 1.95 -0.97 17.71
C LEU A 26 3.26 -1.58 17.19
N ARG A 27 4.41 -0.90 17.34
CA ARG A 27 5.69 -1.32 16.71
C ARG A 27 6.13 -2.74 17.07
N ASP A 28 5.83 -3.21 18.27
CA ASP A 28 6.24 -4.55 18.72
C ASP A 28 5.38 -5.67 18.11
N HIS A 29 4.24 -5.31 17.51
CA HIS A 29 3.30 -6.23 16.87
C HIS A 29 3.40 -6.26 15.35
N VAL A 30 4.22 -5.39 14.75
CA VAL A 30 4.39 -5.29 13.30
C VAL A 30 5.84 -5.51 12.88
N ASP A 31 6.03 -6.00 11.67
CA ASP A 31 7.34 -6.25 11.08
C ASP A 31 7.85 -5.00 10.33
N ILE A 32 6.93 -4.21 9.76
CA ILE A 32 7.22 -3.08 8.87
C ILE A 32 6.43 -1.84 9.30
N VAL A 33 7.05 -0.66 9.25
CA VAL A 33 6.42 0.63 9.51
C VAL A 33 6.58 1.52 8.28
N GLU A 34 5.48 2.06 7.78
CA GLU A 34 5.42 2.86 6.56
C GLU A 34 5.01 4.29 6.89
N ALA A 35 5.85 5.26 6.51
CA ALA A 35 5.42 6.65 6.37
C ALA A 35 4.54 6.72 5.11
N GLY A 36 3.22 6.75 5.31
CA GLY A 36 2.24 6.80 4.24
C GLY A 36 2.33 8.11 3.45
N THR A 37 1.81 8.13 2.23
CA THR A 37 1.89 9.32 1.36
C THR A 37 1.35 10.59 2.03
N ILE A 38 0.26 10.51 2.80
CA ILE A 38 -0.30 11.68 3.50
C ILE A 38 0.68 12.26 4.53
N LEU A 39 1.33 11.38 5.29
CA LEU A 39 2.30 11.78 6.30
C LEU A 39 3.55 12.37 5.63
N CYS A 40 4.07 11.73 4.58
CA CYS A 40 5.20 12.25 3.83
C CYS A 40 4.94 13.61 3.18
N LEU A 41 3.74 13.83 2.64
CA LEU A 41 3.38 15.13 2.06
C LEU A 41 3.25 16.24 3.11
N THR A 42 2.90 15.88 4.35
CA THR A 42 2.69 16.87 5.42
C THR A 42 3.99 17.20 6.15
N GLU A 43 4.84 16.20 6.41
CA GLU A 43 6.01 16.32 7.29
C GLU A 43 7.34 16.19 6.53
N GLY A 44 7.28 15.92 5.22
CA GLY A 44 8.44 15.72 4.36
C GLY A 44 9.34 14.57 4.83
N LEU A 45 10.66 14.78 4.67
CA LEU A 45 11.69 13.84 5.13
C LEU A 45 11.73 13.64 6.64
N GLY A 46 11.16 14.58 7.42
CA GLY A 46 11.13 14.49 8.88
C GLY A 46 10.38 13.26 9.37
N ALA A 47 9.32 12.84 8.66
CA ALA A 47 8.57 11.63 8.99
C ALA A 47 9.45 10.38 8.94
N VAL A 48 10.21 10.18 7.86
CA VAL A 48 11.04 8.97 7.68
C VAL A 48 12.13 8.90 8.76
N LYS A 49 12.81 10.02 9.02
CA LYS A 49 13.84 10.11 10.07
C LYS A 49 13.28 9.77 11.45
N ALA A 50 12.15 10.38 11.81
CA ALA A 50 11.49 10.14 13.10
C ALA A 50 11.05 8.68 13.27
N LEU A 51 10.58 8.03 12.21
CA LEU A 51 10.23 6.60 12.25
C LEU A 51 11.47 5.72 12.40
N ARG A 52 12.57 6.02 11.69
CA ARG A 52 13.84 5.30 11.87
C ARG A 52 14.35 5.41 13.31
N ASP A 53 14.32 6.61 13.90
CA ASP A 53 14.74 6.85 15.28
C ASP A 53 13.90 6.06 16.28
N GLN A 54 12.58 6.01 16.08
CA GLN A 54 11.65 5.30 16.95
C GLN A 54 11.68 3.77 16.75
N CYS A 55 12.06 3.31 15.56
CA CYS A 55 12.04 1.90 15.15
C CYS A 55 13.36 1.47 14.46
N PRO A 56 14.50 1.52 15.15
CA PRO A 56 15.82 1.29 14.53
C PRO A 56 15.98 -0.09 13.91
N ASN A 57 15.26 -1.10 14.41
CA ASN A 57 15.35 -2.49 13.98
C ASN A 57 14.19 -2.95 13.09
N LYS A 58 13.29 -2.04 12.68
CA LYS A 58 12.17 -2.36 11.78
C LYS A 58 12.52 -1.99 10.35
N ILE A 59 11.81 -2.62 9.42
CA ILE A 59 11.77 -2.18 8.04
C ILE A 59 10.97 -0.88 7.98
N ILE A 60 11.56 0.18 7.43
CA ILE A 60 10.93 1.48 7.24
C ILE A 60 10.63 1.71 5.76
N VAL A 61 9.39 2.06 5.44
CA VAL A 61 8.95 2.36 4.07
C VAL A 61 8.67 3.86 3.93
N ALA A 62 9.23 4.48 2.89
CA ALA A 62 8.84 5.81 2.42
C ALA A 62 7.83 5.66 1.26
N ASP A 63 6.54 5.86 1.54
CA ASP A 63 5.46 5.70 0.54
C ASP A 63 5.23 7.01 -0.25
N TRP A 64 6.20 7.35 -1.09
CA TRP A 64 6.20 8.60 -1.86
C TRP A 64 5.47 8.52 -3.20
N LYS A 65 5.24 7.30 -3.73
CA LYS A 65 4.66 7.11 -5.06
C LYS A 65 5.40 7.93 -6.11
N VAL A 66 6.73 7.88 -6.08
CA VAL A 66 7.60 8.65 -6.97
C VAL A 66 7.17 8.42 -8.42
N ALA A 67 6.94 9.51 -9.15
CA ALA A 67 6.53 9.49 -10.56
C ALA A 67 7.67 9.89 -11.51
N ASP A 68 8.59 10.73 -11.03
CA ASP A 68 9.77 11.20 -11.75
C ASP A 68 10.92 11.48 -10.76
N ALA A 69 12.12 11.77 -11.25
CA ALA A 69 13.30 12.07 -10.43
C ALA A 69 13.69 10.90 -9.49
N GLY A 70 13.70 9.68 -10.03
CA GLY A 70 13.90 8.44 -9.26
C GLY A 70 15.18 8.39 -8.45
N GLU A 71 16.32 8.80 -9.02
CA GLU A 71 17.62 8.83 -8.33
C GLU A 71 17.68 9.83 -7.16
N PRO A 72 17.44 11.14 -7.35
CA PRO A 72 17.57 12.10 -6.25
C PRO A 72 16.54 11.86 -5.13
N LEU A 73 15.32 11.38 -5.46
CA LEU A 73 14.33 11.04 -4.44
C LEU A 73 14.68 9.76 -3.68
N ALA A 74 15.23 8.75 -4.37
CA ALA A 74 15.77 7.57 -3.71
C ALA A 74 16.91 7.95 -2.75
N GLN A 75 17.87 8.77 -3.17
CA GLN A 75 18.98 9.23 -2.33
C GLN A 75 18.47 9.88 -1.04
N GLN A 76 17.43 10.71 -1.14
CA GLN A 76 16.81 11.35 0.02
C GLN A 76 16.10 10.35 0.93
N ALA A 77 15.30 9.44 0.38
CA ALA A 77 14.55 8.46 1.16
C ALA A 77 15.48 7.50 1.91
N PHE A 78 16.45 6.88 1.21
CA PHE A 78 17.40 5.95 1.81
C PHE A 78 18.38 6.67 2.74
N GLY A 79 18.83 7.88 2.39
CA GLY A 79 19.65 8.72 3.28
C GLY A 79 18.93 9.17 4.56
N ALA A 80 17.59 9.21 4.56
CA ALA A 80 16.77 9.44 5.75
C ALA A 80 16.50 8.17 6.58
N GLY A 81 16.98 7.02 6.11
CA GLY A 81 16.89 5.75 6.83
C GLY A 81 15.69 4.88 6.44
N ALA A 82 15.04 5.10 5.29
CA ALA A 82 14.12 4.11 4.74
C ALA A 82 14.89 2.86 4.27
N ASP A 83 14.28 1.69 4.42
CA ASP A 83 14.75 0.45 3.80
C ASP A 83 14.09 0.25 2.43
N TRP A 84 12.82 0.67 2.29
CA TRP A 84 12.07 0.59 1.06
C TRP A 84 11.44 1.92 0.65
N MET A 85 11.31 2.15 -0.66
CA MET A 85 10.63 3.33 -1.22
C MET A 85 9.63 2.92 -2.29
N THR A 86 8.49 3.60 -2.36
CA THR A 86 7.47 3.34 -3.39
C THR A 86 7.63 4.23 -4.62
N ILE A 87 7.49 3.61 -5.81
CA ILE A 87 7.42 4.28 -7.11
C ILE A 87 6.06 3.93 -7.73
N ILE A 88 5.33 4.91 -8.26
CA ILE A 88 4.02 4.65 -8.88
C ILE A 88 4.20 3.88 -10.19
N CYS A 89 3.32 2.94 -10.51
CA CYS A 89 3.43 2.13 -11.74
C CYS A 89 3.36 2.93 -13.05
N ALA A 90 2.91 4.19 -13.00
CA ALA A 90 2.88 5.09 -14.14
C ALA A 90 4.22 5.82 -14.40
N ALA A 91 5.21 5.67 -13.52
CA ALA A 91 6.53 6.25 -13.70
C ALA A 91 7.22 5.67 -14.95
N PRO A 92 7.95 6.48 -15.75
CA PRO A 92 8.77 5.97 -16.85
C PRO A 92 9.74 4.88 -16.36
N LEU A 93 9.99 3.86 -17.18
CA LEU A 93 10.89 2.76 -16.79
C LEU A 93 12.28 3.27 -16.36
N ALA A 94 12.81 4.29 -17.05
CA ALA A 94 14.07 4.92 -16.70
C ALA A 94 14.08 5.55 -15.28
N THR A 95 12.93 6.05 -14.81
CA THR A 95 12.77 6.55 -13.43
C THR A 95 12.84 5.40 -12.44
N VAL A 96 12.18 4.28 -12.74
CA VAL A 96 12.24 3.06 -11.92
C VAL A 96 13.65 2.51 -11.85
N GLU A 97 14.36 2.41 -12.99
CA GLU A 97 15.74 1.94 -13.09
C GLU A 97 16.70 2.77 -12.24
N LYS A 98 16.64 4.10 -12.38
CA LYS A 98 17.47 5.03 -11.61
C LYS A 98 17.20 4.95 -10.10
N GLY A 99 15.93 4.91 -9.71
CA GLY A 99 15.56 4.74 -8.30
C GLY A 99 16.00 3.37 -7.75
N HIS A 100 15.87 2.31 -8.55
CA HIS A 100 16.29 0.96 -8.18
C HIS A 100 17.80 0.83 -8.01
N ALA A 101 18.60 1.46 -8.88
CA ALA A 101 20.06 1.47 -8.76
C ALA A 101 20.52 2.08 -7.43
N VAL A 102 19.93 3.21 -7.03
CA VAL A 102 20.21 3.82 -5.71
C VAL A 102 19.77 2.90 -4.58
N ALA A 103 18.56 2.34 -4.65
CA ALA A 103 18.05 1.42 -3.64
C ALA A 103 19.04 0.25 -3.40
N GLN A 104 19.51 -0.39 -4.46
CA GLN A 104 20.50 -1.48 -4.37
C GLN A 104 21.82 -1.01 -3.74
N SER A 105 22.32 0.18 -4.10
CA SER A 105 23.54 0.74 -3.50
C SER A 105 23.42 1.01 -1.99
N CYS A 106 22.19 1.25 -1.50
CA CYS A 106 21.88 1.47 -0.09
C CYS A 106 21.43 0.20 0.65
N GLY A 107 21.42 -0.96 0.00
CA GLY A 107 20.88 -2.21 0.56
C GLY A 107 19.35 -2.23 0.73
N GLY A 108 18.65 -1.30 0.09
CA GLY A 108 17.20 -1.16 0.11
C GLY A 108 16.50 -1.73 -1.13
N GLU A 109 15.17 -1.59 -1.17
CA GLU A 109 14.33 -2.08 -2.26
C GLU A 109 13.31 -1.03 -2.75
N ILE A 110 12.95 -1.11 -4.04
CA ILE A 110 11.85 -0.34 -4.63
C ILE A 110 10.60 -1.21 -4.62
N GLN A 111 9.45 -0.62 -4.26
CA GLN A 111 8.13 -1.24 -4.39
C GLN A 111 7.28 -0.49 -5.41
N ILE A 112 6.70 -1.20 -6.39
CA ILE A 112 5.81 -0.58 -7.38
C ILE A 112 4.40 -0.44 -6.82
N GLU A 113 3.89 0.78 -6.69
CA GLU A 113 2.51 1.06 -6.31
C GLU A 113 1.57 0.88 -7.51
N LEU A 114 0.70 -0.13 -7.48
CA LEU A 114 -0.17 -0.49 -8.60
C LEU A 114 -1.48 0.30 -8.58
N PHE A 115 -1.63 1.22 -9.53
CA PHE A 115 -2.84 2.01 -9.77
C PHE A 115 -3.17 2.13 -11.27
N GLY A 116 -4.46 2.22 -11.59
CA GLY A 116 -4.89 2.44 -12.97
C GLY A 116 -4.62 1.23 -13.88
N ASN A 117 -4.17 1.53 -15.11
CA ASN A 117 -4.16 0.60 -16.24
C ASN A 117 -2.77 0.01 -16.52
N TRP A 118 -2.11 -0.53 -15.49
CA TRP A 118 -0.86 -1.27 -15.67
C TRP A 118 -1.12 -2.62 -16.34
N THR A 119 -0.11 -3.14 -17.04
CA THR A 119 -0.16 -4.41 -17.78
C THR A 119 0.84 -5.41 -17.24
N LEU A 120 0.69 -6.69 -17.62
CA LEU A 120 1.71 -7.70 -17.30
C LEU A 120 3.05 -7.44 -18.01
N ASP A 121 3.05 -6.71 -19.12
CA ASP A 121 4.29 -6.31 -19.79
C ASP A 121 5.06 -5.26 -18.98
N ASP A 122 4.35 -4.30 -18.36
CA ASP A 122 4.95 -3.36 -17.41
C ASP A 122 5.58 -4.11 -16.24
N ALA A 123 4.86 -5.09 -15.67
CA ALA A 123 5.36 -5.93 -14.59
C ALA A 123 6.60 -6.75 -14.99
N ARG A 124 6.62 -7.29 -16.22
CA ARG A 124 7.81 -7.98 -16.78
C ARG A 124 8.98 -7.02 -16.92
N ASN A 125 8.76 -5.78 -17.31
CA ASN A 125 9.82 -4.77 -17.42
C ASN A 125 10.42 -4.44 -16.04
N TRP A 126 9.60 -4.18 -15.03
CA TRP A 126 10.08 -3.97 -13.66
C TRP A 126 10.84 -5.19 -13.12
N TYR A 127 10.36 -6.39 -13.42
CA TYR A 127 11.03 -7.63 -13.03
C TYR A 127 12.39 -7.78 -13.72
N ARG A 128 12.49 -7.50 -15.03
CA ARG A 128 13.76 -7.59 -15.79
C ARG A 128 14.84 -6.69 -15.20
N ILE A 129 14.49 -5.48 -14.76
CA ILE A 129 15.45 -4.53 -14.19
C ILE A 129 15.83 -4.81 -12.73
N GLY A 130 15.23 -5.82 -12.09
CA GLY A 130 15.60 -6.23 -10.73
C GLY A 130 14.58 -5.92 -9.64
N VAL A 131 13.50 -5.18 -9.95
CA VAL A 131 12.44 -4.92 -8.96
C VAL A 131 11.66 -6.21 -8.67
N ARG A 132 11.42 -6.50 -7.39
CA ARG A 132 10.76 -7.73 -6.93
C ARG A 132 9.49 -7.48 -6.13
N GLN A 133 9.10 -6.22 -5.94
CA GLN A 133 8.08 -5.81 -5.00
C GLN A 133 6.99 -4.99 -5.69
N ALA A 134 5.71 -5.32 -5.47
CA ALA A 134 4.58 -4.54 -5.98
C ALA A 134 3.39 -4.52 -5.00
N ILE A 135 2.86 -3.33 -4.71
CA ILE A 135 1.74 -3.09 -3.80
C ILE A 135 0.43 -3.14 -4.58
N TYR A 136 -0.42 -4.12 -4.28
CA TYR A 136 -1.76 -4.23 -4.86
C TYR A 136 -2.85 -3.74 -3.91
N HIS A 137 -3.72 -2.86 -4.40
CA HIS A 137 -4.87 -2.34 -3.65
C HIS A 137 -6.14 -3.11 -3.97
N ARG A 138 -6.97 -3.36 -2.94
CA ARG A 138 -8.34 -3.80 -3.16
C ARG A 138 -9.09 -2.71 -3.94
N GLY A 139 -9.66 -3.08 -5.10
CA GLY A 139 -10.43 -2.16 -5.93
C GLY A 139 -11.52 -1.44 -5.13
N THR A 140 -11.61 -0.11 -5.28
CA THR A 140 -12.75 0.66 -4.80
C THR A 140 -13.92 0.47 -5.77
N ARG A 141 -15.17 0.39 -5.29
CA ARG A 141 -16.36 0.19 -6.16
C ARG A 141 -16.41 1.12 -7.38
N ARG A 142 -15.82 2.34 -7.29
CA ARG A 142 -15.74 3.31 -8.39
C ARG A 142 -14.85 2.86 -9.56
N ALA A 143 -13.78 2.11 -9.31
CA ALA A 143 -12.93 1.55 -10.37
C ALA A 143 -13.66 0.47 -11.19
N GLY A 144 -14.53 -0.32 -10.54
CA GLY A 144 -15.37 -1.32 -11.20
C GLY A 144 -16.46 -0.71 -12.09
N GLN A 145 -16.95 0.50 -11.78
CA GLN A 145 -17.94 1.20 -12.60
C GLN A 145 -17.34 1.83 -13.86
N ARG A 146 -16.09 2.35 -13.82
CA ARG A 146 -15.43 2.88 -15.03
C ARG A 146 -15.09 1.79 -16.05
N ALA A 147 -14.59 0.65 -15.59
CA ALA A 147 -14.30 -0.50 -16.46
C ALA A 147 -15.55 -1.07 -17.15
N ALA A 148 -16.75 -0.86 -16.59
CA ALA A 148 -18.02 -1.26 -17.21
C ALA A 148 -18.54 -0.24 -18.24
N VAL A 149 -18.22 1.05 -18.07
CA VAL A 149 -18.63 2.12 -19.00
C VAL A 149 -17.74 2.15 -20.25
N GLU A 150 -16.45 1.88 -20.12
CA GLU A 150 -15.52 1.82 -21.27
C GLU A 150 -15.73 0.59 -22.17
N ARG A 151 -16.42 -0.45 -21.69
CA ARG A 151 -16.80 -1.64 -22.49
C ARG A 151 -18.15 -1.49 -23.21
N GLY A 152 -18.71 -0.29 -23.26
CA GLY A 152 -19.99 0.01 -23.92
C GLY A 152 -19.92 0.28 -25.43
N GLY A 153 -18.93 -0.27 -26.15
CA GLY A 153 -18.85 -0.25 -27.61
C GLY A 153 -19.35 -1.58 -28.18
N SER A 154 -20.43 -1.55 -28.96
CA SER A 154 -21.08 -2.70 -29.59
C SER A 154 -20.13 -3.54 -30.45
N GLY A 155 -19.90 -4.79 -30.05
CA GLY A 155 -19.22 -5.81 -30.85
C GLY A 155 -19.14 -7.12 -30.08
N ALA A 156 -19.98 -8.08 -30.43
CA ALA A 156 -20.03 -9.40 -29.83
C ALA A 156 -18.76 -10.19 -30.15
N HIS A 157 -18.10 -10.76 -29.14
CA HIS A 157 -17.41 -12.05 -29.23
C HIS A 157 -17.40 -12.72 -27.86
N GLU A 158 -17.91 -13.95 -27.85
CA GLU A 158 -17.98 -14.86 -26.71
C GLU A 158 -16.59 -15.23 -26.18
N GLY A 159 -16.48 -15.42 -24.86
CA GLY A 159 -15.36 -16.14 -24.25
C GLY A 159 -14.66 -15.43 -23.09
N ALA A 160 -15.36 -15.22 -21.96
CA ALA A 160 -14.70 -15.15 -20.65
C ALA A 160 -15.70 -15.43 -19.52
N VAL A 161 -15.46 -16.50 -18.78
CA VAL A 161 -16.24 -17.02 -17.66
C VAL A 161 -16.44 -15.93 -16.58
N GLY A 162 -17.70 -15.61 -16.30
CA GLY A 162 -18.09 -14.57 -15.35
C GLY A 162 -17.98 -15.01 -13.89
N TYR A 163 -17.40 -14.15 -13.05
CA TYR A 163 -17.53 -14.21 -11.59
C TYR A 163 -18.49 -13.11 -11.13
N ARG A 164 -19.62 -13.48 -10.52
CA ARG A 164 -20.59 -12.56 -9.92
C ARG A 164 -20.52 -12.64 -8.39
N PRO A 165 -20.02 -11.61 -7.67
CA PRO A 165 -20.18 -11.57 -6.22
C PRO A 165 -21.51 -10.91 -5.86
N GLY A 166 -22.26 -11.59 -4.99
CA GLY A 166 -23.55 -11.17 -4.45
C GLY A 166 -23.50 -9.83 -3.70
N THR A 167 -24.66 -9.18 -3.68
CA THR A 167 -24.94 -7.89 -3.08
C THR A 167 -24.80 -7.93 -1.55
N VAL A 168 -23.83 -7.21 -1.01
CA VAL A 168 -23.85 -6.78 0.39
C VAL A 168 -23.59 -5.27 0.46
N ASP A 169 -24.43 -4.59 1.22
CA ASP A 169 -24.42 -3.15 1.46
C ASP A 169 -23.35 -2.81 2.52
N TYR A 170 -22.52 -1.80 2.25
CA TYR A 170 -21.40 -1.43 3.12
C TYR A 170 -21.25 0.09 3.18
N ARG A 171 -21.89 0.70 4.19
CA ARG A 171 -21.69 2.09 4.58
C ARG A 171 -20.57 2.19 5.64
N ARG A 172 -19.60 3.07 5.34
CA ARG A 172 -18.68 3.82 6.23
C ARG A 172 -17.45 3.10 6.82
N TYR A 173 -16.47 3.95 7.19
CA TYR A 173 -15.27 3.79 8.05
C TYR A 173 -13.89 3.73 7.39
N TYR A 174 -13.10 4.80 7.54
CA TYR A 174 -11.65 4.90 7.28
C TYR A 174 -10.91 5.00 8.62
N ALA A 175 -9.97 4.09 8.88
CA ALA A 175 -8.77 4.25 9.71
C ALA A 175 -7.96 2.94 9.66
N CYS A 176 -6.64 3.05 9.53
CA CYS A 176 -5.62 1.99 9.53
C CYS A 176 -5.69 0.96 8.36
N ARG A 177 -4.69 0.98 7.46
CA ARG A 177 -4.51 -0.03 6.41
C ARG A 177 -3.32 -0.93 6.77
N SER A 178 -3.59 -2.11 7.30
CA SER A 178 -2.55 -3.14 7.41
C SER A 178 -2.26 -3.74 6.02
N ALA A 179 -0.99 -3.74 5.60
CA ALA A 179 -0.56 -4.53 4.45
C ALA A 179 0.00 -5.87 4.94
N VAL A 180 -0.42 -6.97 4.30
CA VAL A 180 0.14 -8.30 4.54
C VAL A 180 1.09 -8.59 3.39
N ILE A 181 2.39 -8.67 3.70
CA ILE A 181 3.44 -8.87 2.69
C ILE A 181 3.84 -10.33 2.66
N GLN A 182 3.39 -11.05 1.63
CA GLN A 182 3.85 -12.40 1.34
C GLN A 182 5.17 -12.35 0.55
N ARG A 183 6.30 -12.66 1.19
CA ARG A 183 7.55 -12.97 0.47
C ARG A 183 7.44 -14.41 -0.05
N HIS A 184 7.30 -14.60 -1.37
CA HIS A 184 7.49 -15.90 -2.01
C HIS A 184 8.90 -15.95 -2.63
N PRO A 185 9.63 -17.08 -2.57
CA PRO A 185 11.00 -17.19 -3.10
C PRO A 185 11.11 -17.12 -4.64
N ARG A 186 10.01 -16.91 -5.37
CA ARG A 186 10.01 -16.86 -6.85
C ARG A 186 9.15 -15.74 -7.47
N GLU A 187 8.13 -15.20 -6.79
CA GLU A 187 7.29 -14.09 -7.29
C GLU A 187 6.62 -13.37 -6.09
N SER A 188 6.73 -12.05 -5.97
CA SER A 188 6.12 -11.30 -4.85
C SER A 188 5.03 -10.34 -5.33
N VAL A 189 3.78 -10.79 -5.26
CA VAL A 189 2.59 -9.93 -5.37
C VAL A 189 2.03 -9.75 -3.96
N TYR A 190 1.88 -8.51 -3.50
CA TYR A 190 1.49 -8.21 -2.11
C TYR A 190 0.00 -7.87 -1.98
N ARG A 191 -0.63 -8.28 -0.88
CA ARG A 191 -2.06 -8.07 -0.62
C ARG A 191 -2.28 -7.20 0.62
N ARG A 192 -2.85 -6.01 0.44
CA ARG A 192 -3.32 -5.16 1.56
C ARG A 192 -4.74 -5.58 1.97
N THR A 193 -4.93 -6.04 3.22
CA THR A 193 -6.24 -6.44 3.76
C THR A 193 -6.70 -5.47 4.85
N ARG A 194 -7.93 -4.95 4.71
CA ARG A 194 -8.59 -4.03 5.65
C ARG A 194 -9.18 -4.82 6.82
N THR A 195 -8.70 -4.65 8.04
CA THR A 195 -9.35 -5.15 9.26
C THR A 195 -9.85 -3.97 10.09
N GLY A 196 -11.16 -3.88 10.30
CA GLY A 196 -11.78 -2.89 11.18
C GLY A 196 -11.93 -3.45 12.59
N GLY A 197 -11.34 -2.78 13.58
CA GLY A 197 -11.61 -3.01 15.00
C GLY A 197 -12.70 -2.06 15.48
N GLY A 198 -13.82 -2.60 15.93
CA GLY A 198 -14.87 -1.86 16.65
C GLY A 198 -14.86 -2.27 18.12
N VAL A 199 -14.79 -1.28 19.01
CA VAL A 199 -14.97 -1.43 20.46
C VAL A 199 -16.40 -1.90 20.74
N LEU A 200 -16.56 -2.97 21.51
CA LEU A 200 -17.85 -3.40 22.06
C LEU A 200 -18.26 -2.42 23.16
N SER A 201 -19.15 -1.47 22.87
CA SER A 201 -19.95 -0.81 23.91
C SER A 201 -21.33 -1.46 23.96
N GLY A 202 -21.65 -2.06 25.10
CA GLY A 202 -22.96 -2.60 25.38
C GLY A 202 -24.00 -1.48 25.45
N ALA A 203 -25.09 -1.62 24.70
CA ALA A 203 -26.32 -0.86 24.91
C ALA A 203 -27.51 -1.81 24.75
N GLY A 204 -28.27 -1.94 25.83
CA GLY A 204 -29.30 -2.95 26.03
C GLY A 204 -30.45 -2.92 25.02
N ARG A 205 -31.04 -4.10 24.83
CA ARG A 205 -32.31 -4.29 24.12
C ARG A 205 -33.43 -3.57 24.88
N ARG A 206 -33.97 -2.48 24.32
CA ARG A 206 -35.32 -2.01 24.68
C ARG A 206 -36.29 -2.44 23.58
N ARG A 207 -37.33 -3.19 23.98
CA ARG A 207 -38.47 -3.55 23.12
C ARG A 207 -39.29 -2.29 22.83
N ILE A 208 -39.70 -2.13 21.57
CA ILE A 208 -40.67 -1.11 21.14
C ILE A 208 -42.08 -1.72 21.33
N PRO A 209 -43.05 -1.03 21.97
CA PRO A 209 -44.43 -1.51 22.05
C PRO A 209 -45.18 -1.30 20.73
N ARG A 210 -46.10 -2.22 20.41
CA ARG A 210 -47.02 -2.09 19.26
C ARG A 210 -48.04 -0.98 19.54
N ALA A 211 -48.29 -0.14 18.54
CA ALA A 211 -49.33 0.87 18.55
C ALA A 211 -50.72 0.19 18.44
N ASN A 212 -51.69 0.73 19.19
CA ASN A 212 -53.12 0.59 18.91
C ASN A 212 -53.53 1.68 17.91
#